data_AF-A0ABC8EDE1-F1
#
_entry.id   AF-A0ABC8EDE1-F1
#
_cell.length_a   1.000
_cell.length_b   1.000
_cell.length_c   1.000
_cell.angle_alpha   90.00
_cell.angle_beta   90.00
_cell.angle_gamma   90.00
#
_symmetry.space_group_name_H-M   'P 1'
#
loop_
_entity.id
_entity.type
_entity.pdbx_description
1 polymer ?
#
loop_
_entity_poly.entity_id
_entity_poly.type
_entity_poly.pdbx_seq_one_letter_code
_entity_poly.pdbx_strand_id
1 'polypeptide(L)'
;MIKVEDHIGLVGSISNKIYKKCGEIYDYDDIFQNGCLGLLNAAKGFDESKGYKFSTYAYIHIAGYITNTMKKQRMGPRHGKYKAKYNPVSLNNYINEDENLEYIDILRYDENWNDIDLKIAIEKLPFKYKKLIKMKYFKKYKTKELMEVFGVSHTTINNYHRKALELLKKELLS
;
A
#
# COMPACT_ATOMS: atom_id res chain seq x y z
N MET A 1 33.43 -23.91 16.14
CA MET A 1 32.55 -23.60 15.00
C MET A 1 31.16 -24.10 15.35
N ILE A 2 30.17 -23.21 15.37
CA ILE A 2 28.80 -23.57 15.75
C ILE A 2 28.17 -24.38 14.62
N LYS A 3 27.66 -25.57 14.92
CA LYS A 3 26.85 -26.36 13.98
C LYS A 3 25.43 -25.82 14.01
N VAL A 4 25.01 -25.24 12.89
CA VAL A 4 23.72 -24.56 12.77
C VAL A 4 22.58 -25.57 12.79
N GLU A 5 22.84 -26.76 12.27
CA GLU A 5 21.92 -27.88 12.12
C GLU A 5 21.34 -28.33 13.47
N ASP A 6 22.18 -28.33 14.51
CA ASP A 6 21.81 -28.73 15.88
C ASP A 6 20.78 -27.77 16.52
N HIS A 7 20.62 -26.56 15.97
CA HIS A 7 19.75 -25.52 16.49
C HIS A 7 18.50 -25.26 15.65
N ILE A 8 18.25 -26.07 14.61
CA ILE A 8 17.03 -25.95 13.78
C ILE A 8 15.76 -26.12 14.61
N GLY A 9 15.77 -27.00 15.63
CA GLY A 9 14.64 -27.16 16.54
C GLY A 9 14.26 -25.87 17.28
N LEU A 10 15.24 -25.02 17.60
CA LEU A 10 15.01 -23.71 18.22
C LEU A 10 14.27 -22.76 17.25
N VAL A 11 14.65 -22.78 15.97
CA VAL A 11 13.98 -22.00 14.92
C VAL A 11 12.52 -22.44 14.81
N GLY A 12 12.23 -23.74 14.80
CA GLY A 12 10.87 -24.26 14.74
C GLY A 12 10.02 -23.82 15.93
N SER A 13 10.58 -23.86 17.15
CA SER A 13 9.89 -23.39 18.36
C SER A 13 9.54 -21.89 18.30
N ILE A 14 10.49 -21.06 17.88
CA ILE A 14 10.28 -19.61 17.75
C ILE A 14 9.28 -19.30 16.63
N SER A 15 9.42 -19.98 15.49
CA SER A 15 8.56 -19.80 14.31
C SER A 15 7.12 -20.16 14.64
N ASN A 16 6.87 -21.29 15.31
CA ASN A 16 5.54 -21.67 15.79
C ASN A 16 4.92 -20.63 16.73
N LYS A 17 5.73 -20.06 17.64
CA LYS A 17 5.26 -19.01 18.57
C LYS A 17 4.86 -17.73 17.84
N ILE A 18 5.56 -17.39 16.76
CA ILE A 18 5.25 -16.23 15.92
C ILE A 18 4.03 -16.53 15.03
N TYR A 19 4.00 -17.68 14.36
CA TYR A 19 2.91 -18.12 13.50
C TYR A 19 1.56 -18.13 14.22
N LYS A 20 1.49 -18.59 15.47
CA LYS A 20 0.26 -18.51 16.29
C LYS A 20 -0.32 -17.09 16.43
N LYS A 21 0.49 -16.04 16.23
CA LYS A 21 0.07 -14.63 16.32
C LYS A 21 -0.22 -14.00 14.97
N CYS A 22 0.23 -14.59 13.86
CA CYS A 22 0.21 -13.96 12.54
C CYS A 22 -0.04 -14.92 11.37
N GLY A 23 -0.45 -16.15 11.63
CA GLY A 23 -0.65 -17.19 10.62
C GLY A 23 -1.76 -16.88 9.61
N GLU A 24 -2.63 -15.92 9.91
CA GLU A 24 -3.61 -15.38 8.97
C GLU A 24 -2.97 -14.53 7.86
N ILE A 25 -1.74 -14.05 8.08
CA ILE A 25 -1.05 -13.09 7.20
C ILE A 25 0.17 -13.73 6.52
N TYR A 26 0.81 -14.70 7.17
CA TYR A 26 2.06 -15.30 6.71
C TYR A 26 2.02 -16.80 6.81
N ASP A 27 2.56 -17.45 5.78
CA ASP A 27 2.79 -18.88 5.77
C ASP A 27 3.87 -19.27 6.77
N TYR A 28 3.69 -20.44 7.39
CA TYR A 28 4.66 -20.96 8.36
C TYR A 28 6.05 -21.14 7.75
N ASP A 29 6.11 -21.61 6.49
CA ASP A 29 7.37 -21.88 5.80
C ASP A 29 8.19 -20.60 5.59
N ASP A 30 7.55 -19.48 5.28
CA ASP A 30 8.21 -18.18 5.16
C ASP A 30 8.77 -17.71 6.49
N ILE A 31 8.00 -17.86 7.58
CA ILE A 31 8.46 -17.52 8.93
C ILE A 31 9.68 -18.38 9.30
N PHE A 32 9.59 -19.69 9.05
CA PHE A 32 10.65 -20.63 9.37
C PHE A 32 11.93 -20.37 8.57
N GLN A 33 11.82 -20.13 7.26
CA GLN A 33 12.96 -19.79 6.40
C GLN A 33 13.64 -18.50 6.86
N ASN A 34 12.87 -17.46 7.19
CA ASN A 34 13.41 -16.23 7.77
C ASN A 34 14.12 -16.50 9.10
N GLY A 35 13.57 -17.42 9.92
CA GLY A 35 14.18 -17.86 11.16
C GLY A 35 15.52 -18.57 10.95
N CYS A 36 15.62 -19.44 9.95
CA CYS A 36 16.87 -20.10 9.56
C CYS A 36 17.94 -19.08 9.14
N LEU A 37 17.55 -18.04 8.39
CA LEU A 37 18.47 -16.97 8.01
C LEU A 37 18.92 -16.13 9.21
N GLY A 38 18.02 -15.89 10.17
CA GLY A 38 18.35 -15.27 11.46
C GLY A 38 19.35 -16.10 12.27
N LEU A 39 19.17 -17.43 12.31
CA LEU A 39 20.08 -18.36 12.98
C LEU A 39 21.48 -18.37 12.32
N LEU A 40 21.54 -18.40 10.99
CA LEU A 40 22.80 -18.29 10.22
C LEU A 40 23.56 -17.01 10.58
N ASN A 41 22.86 -15.88 10.66
CA ASN A 41 23.46 -14.61 11.03
C ASN A 41 23.92 -14.60 12.50
N ALA A 42 23.17 -15.24 13.40
CA ALA A 42 23.58 -15.39 14.79
C ALA A 42 24.86 -16.24 14.90
N ALA A 43 24.94 -17.36 14.17
CA ALA A 43 26.12 -18.22 14.19
C ALA A 43 27.39 -17.51 13.70
N LYS A 44 27.26 -16.62 12.69
CA LYS A 44 28.38 -15.80 12.19
C LYS A 44 28.87 -14.75 13.19
N GLY A 45 27.96 -14.17 13.97
CA GLY A 45 28.26 -13.06 14.90
C GLY A 45 28.49 -13.48 16.36
N PHE A 46 28.35 -14.76 16.67
CA PHE A 46 28.45 -15.26 18.04
C PHE A 46 29.90 -15.32 18.50
N ASP A 47 30.12 -14.81 19.71
CA ASP A 47 31.41 -14.78 20.37
C ASP A 47 31.33 -15.58 21.68
N GLU A 48 31.97 -16.74 21.69
CA GLU A 48 31.96 -17.69 22.81
C GLU A 48 32.73 -17.15 24.03
N SER A 49 33.67 -16.22 23.83
CA SER A 49 34.45 -15.62 24.93
C SER A 49 33.60 -14.81 25.90
N LYS A 50 32.38 -14.42 25.50
CA LYS A 50 31.42 -13.68 26.33
C LYS A 50 30.69 -14.57 27.35
N GLY A 51 30.84 -15.89 27.27
CA GLY A 51 30.36 -16.83 28.29
C GLY A 51 28.85 -17.14 28.29
N TYR A 52 28.10 -16.65 27.30
CA TYR A 52 26.68 -16.98 27.14
C TYR A 52 26.48 -18.24 26.30
N LYS A 53 25.42 -19.01 26.57
CA LYS A 53 25.03 -20.12 25.68
C LYS A 53 24.57 -19.56 24.33
N PHE A 54 24.97 -20.21 23.24
CA PHE A 54 24.57 -19.80 21.90
C PHE A 54 23.04 -19.75 21.72
N SER A 55 22.30 -20.71 22.28
CA SER A 55 20.83 -20.74 22.19
C SER A 55 20.17 -19.47 22.75
N THR A 56 20.70 -18.92 23.84
CA THR A 56 20.24 -17.66 24.43
C THR A 56 20.48 -16.48 23.48
N TYR A 57 21.66 -16.41 22.88
CA TYR A 57 22.01 -15.39 21.90
C TYR A 57 21.16 -15.52 20.63
N ALA A 58 21.11 -16.71 20.05
CA ALA A 58 20.38 -17.02 18.81
C ALA A 58 18.89 -16.72 18.93
N TYR A 59 18.26 -16.96 20.09
CA TYR A 59 16.83 -16.70 20.28
C TYR A 59 16.44 -15.26 19.91
N ILE A 60 17.18 -14.27 20.42
CA ILE A 60 16.88 -12.85 20.19
C ILE A 60 17.10 -12.50 18.70
N HIS A 61 18.16 -13.04 18.10
CA HIS A 61 18.49 -12.80 16.70
C HIS A 61 17.48 -13.42 15.73
N ILE A 62 17.05 -14.67 15.97
CA ILE A 62 16.04 -15.35 15.15
C ILE A 62 14.72 -14.60 15.21
N ALA A 63 14.21 -14.32 16.41
CA ALA A 63 12.94 -13.61 16.58
C ALA A 63 12.99 -12.19 15.98
N GLY A 64 14.11 -11.48 16.18
CA GLY A 64 14.34 -10.16 15.61
C GLY A 64 14.40 -10.17 14.08
N TYR A 65 15.05 -11.17 13.49
CA TYR A 65 15.16 -11.30 12.04
C TYR A 65 13.80 -11.54 11.40
N ILE A 66 13.06 -12.53 11.91
CA ILE A 66 11.70 -12.86 11.44
C ILE A 66 10.81 -11.61 11.47
N THR A 67 10.71 -10.96 12.63
CA THR A 67 9.82 -9.81 12.80
C THR A 67 10.23 -8.60 11.95
N ASN A 68 11.53 -8.37 11.72
CA ASN A 68 12.01 -7.29 10.87
C ASN A 68 11.73 -7.57 9.39
N THR A 69 11.93 -8.80 8.92
CA THR A 69 11.63 -9.15 7.53
C THR A 69 10.15 -9.04 7.23
N MET A 70 9.29 -9.54 8.11
CA MET A 70 7.84 -9.40 7.99
C MET A 70 7.42 -7.92 7.93
N LYS A 71 7.97 -7.06 8.80
CA LYS A 71 7.69 -5.62 8.75
C LYS A 71 8.11 -4.98 7.42
N LYS A 72 9.24 -5.40 6.85
CA LYS A 72 9.71 -4.92 5.55
C LYS A 72 8.81 -5.35 4.40
N GLN A 73 8.23 -6.56 4.49
CA GLN A 73 7.25 -7.08 3.52
C GLN A 73 5.88 -6.39 3.65
N ARG A 74 5.40 -6.08 4.88
CA ARG A 74 4.14 -5.31 5.08
C ARG A 74 4.18 -3.91 4.47
N MET A 75 5.35 -3.34 4.26
CA MET A 75 5.44 -2.07 3.56
C MET A 75 5.06 -2.31 2.10
N GLY A 76 3.77 -2.11 1.80
CA GLY A 76 3.25 -1.98 0.44
C GLY A 76 4.05 -0.93 -0.37
N PRO A 77 3.73 -0.75 -1.66
CA PRO A 77 4.61 -0.08 -2.62
C PRO A 77 5.24 1.19 -2.03
N ARG A 78 6.56 1.14 -1.81
CA ARG A 78 7.37 2.31 -1.42
C ARG A 78 7.38 3.39 -2.52
N HIS A 79 6.76 3.11 -3.67
CA HIS A 79 6.57 4.01 -4.80
C HIS A 79 5.30 4.86 -4.65
N GLY A 80 5.28 5.70 -3.62
CA GLY A 80 4.22 6.67 -3.43
C GLY A 80 4.21 7.19 -2.00
N LYS A 81 4.08 8.51 -1.84
CA LYS A 81 3.96 9.16 -0.53
C LYS A 81 2.63 8.84 0.18
N TYR A 82 1.82 7.93 -0.37
CA TYR A 82 0.48 7.62 0.11
C TYR A 82 0.52 6.53 1.17
N LYS A 83 0.35 6.95 2.42
CA LYS A 83 -0.10 6.03 3.47
C LYS A 83 -1.58 5.74 3.21
N ALA A 84 -1.91 4.51 2.82
CA ALA A 84 -3.29 4.08 2.69
C ALA A 84 -4.03 4.28 4.03
N LYS A 85 -5.12 5.06 4.02
CA LYS A 85 -5.94 5.35 5.22
C LYS A 85 -6.71 4.11 5.70
N TYR A 86 -6.90 3.14 4.81
CA TYR A 86 -7.65 1.91 5.05
C TYR A 86 -6.78 0.70 4.67
N ASN A 87 -7.00 -0.42 5.34
CA ASN A 87 -6.35 -1.68 4.98
C ASN A 87 -6.97 -2.16 3.66
N PRO A 88 -6.19 -2.52 2.64
CA PRO A 88 -6.74 -3.00 1.38
C PRO A 88 -7.53 -4.29 1.62
N VAL A 89 -8.69 -4.37 0.96
CA VAL A 89 -9.53 -5.58 0.93
C VAL A 89 -9.17 -6.36 -0.32
N SER A 90 -9.17 -7.69 -0.25
CA SER A 90 -8.97 -8.53 -1.44
C SER A 90 -10.10 -8.29 -2.43
N LEU A 91 -9.75 -8.15 -3.71
CA LEU A 91 -10.75 -7.99 -4.78
C LEU A 91 -11.57 -9.26 -5.02
N ASN A 92 -11.09 -10.40 -4.53
CA ASN A 92 -11.78 -11.68 -4.64
C ASN A 92 -12.72 -11.95 -3.47
N ASN A 93 -12.88 -10.99 -2.55
CA ASN A 93 -13.88 -11.13 -1.50
C ASN A 93 -15.28 -10.96 -2.10
N TYR A 94 -16.24 -11.76 -1.63
CA TYR A 94 -17.63 -11.60 -2.01
C TYR A 94 -18.25 -10.36 -1.36
N ILE A 95 -19.14 -9.72 -2.11
CA ILE A 95 -19.87 -8.52 -1.68
C ILE A 95 -21.24 -8.90 -1.11
N ASN A 96 -21.81 -10.02 -1.57
CA ASN A 96 -23.11 -10.53 -1.17
C ASN A 96 -23.00 -11.83 -0.35
N GLU A 97 -24.03 -12.09 0.45
CA GLU A 97 -24.13 -13.29 1.29
C GLU A 97 -24.23 -14.58 0.48
N ASP A 98 -24.78 -14.52 -0.74
CA ASP A 98 -24.88 -15.68 -1.63
C ASP A 98 -23.55 -16.08 -2.27
N GLU A 99 -22.45 -15.38 -1.96
CA GLU A 99 -21.09 -15.66 -2.46
C GLU A 99 -20.99 -15.77 -3.99
N ASN A 100 -21.79 -15.00 -4.71
CA ASN A 100 -21.89 -15.06 -6.18
C ASN A 100 -21.37 -13.81 -6.89
N LEU A 101 -20.89 -12.81 -6.15
CA LEU A 101 -20.41 -11.54 -6.72
C LEU A 101 -19.17 -11.06 -5.96
N GLU A 102 -18.02 -11.02 -6.62
CA GLU A 102 -16.76 -10.55 -6.05
C GLU A 102 -16.57 -9.03 -6.24
N TYR A 103 -15.72 -8.40 -5.42
CA TYR A 103 -15.35 -6.98 -5.59
C TYR A 103 -14.82 -6.68 -6.99
N ILE A 104 -14.07 -7.60 -7.59
CA ILE A 104 -13.52 -7.43 -8.94
C ILE A 104 -14.61 -7.29 -10.01
N ASP A 105 -15.76 -7.95 -9.84
CA ASP A 105 -16.85 -7.96 -10.82
C ASP A 105 -17.57 -6.60 -10.92
N ILE A 106 -17.59 -5.83 -9.82
CA ILE A 106 -18.18 -4.49 -9.80
C ILE A 106 -17.20 -3.44 -10.31
N LEU A 107 -15.90 -3.68 -10.18
CA LEU A 107 -14.88 -2.75 -10.66
C LEU A 107 -14.89 -2.73 -12.19
N ARG A 108 -15.44 -1.65 -12.75
CA ARG A 108 -15.39 -1.44 -14.20
C ARG A 108 -13.94 -1.31 -14.64
N TYR A 109 -13.52 -2.20 -15.54
CA TYR A 109 -12.26 -2.08 -16.27
C TYR A 109 -12.39 -0.92 -17.28
N ASP A 110 -12.18 0.31 -16.83
CA ASP A 110 -12.09 1.48 -17.71
C ASP A 110 -10.66 1.51 -18.25
N GLU A 111 -10.38 0.96 -19.45
CA GLU A 111 -9.02 0.78 -20.01
C GLU A 111 -8.10 2.02 -19.90
N ASN A 112 -8.67 3.22 -19.73
CA ASN A 112 -7.96 4.45 -19.39
C ASN A 112 -7.74 4.63 -17.87
N TRP A 113 -6.95 3.75 -17.25
CA TRP A 113 -6.54 3.88 -15.83
C TRP A 113 -5.54 5.01 -15.56
N ASN A 114 -4.99 5.64 -16.60
CA ASN A 114 -3.91 6.61 -16.47
C ASN A 114 -4.26 7.83 -15.58
N ASP A 115 -5.55 8.11 -15.36
CA ASP A 115 -6.04 9.34 -14.73
C ASP A 115 -7.11 9.10 -13.65
N ILE A 116 -7.14 7.94 -12.98
CA ILE A 116 -8.14 7.68 -11.92
C ILE A 116 -8.08 8.72 -10.80
N ASP A 117 -6.88 9.08 -10.37
CA ASP A 117 -6.68 10.12 -9.36
C ASP A 117 -7.22 11.47 -9.83
N LEU A 118 -7.02 11.81 -11.10
CA LEU A 118 -7.56 13.02 -11.71
C LEU A 118 -9.10 12.96 -11.79
N LYS A 119 -9.69 11.82 -12.13
CA LYS A 119 -11.15 11.62 -12.19
C LYS A 119 -11.78 11.80 -10.80
N ILE A 120 -11.17 11.21 -9.78
CA ILE A 120 -11.59 11.36 -8.38
C ILE A 120 -11.44 12.83 -7.93
N ALA A 121 -10.31 13.46 -8.23
CA ALA A 121 -10.06 14.86 -7.88
C ALA A 121 -11.06 15.81 -8.55
N ILE A 122 -11.41 15.58 -9.82
CA ILE A 122 -12.43 16.34 -10.54
C ILE A 122 -13.82 16.15 -9.89
N GLU A 123 -14.16 14.95 -9.42
CA GLU A 123 -15.44 14.72 -8.76
C GLU A 123 -15.56 15.42 -7.39
N LYS A 124 -14.45 15.70 -6.72
CA LYS A 124 -14.45 16.48 -5.48
C LYS A 124 -14.55 18.00 -5.70
N LEU A 125 -14.34 18.49 -6.93
CA LEU A 125 -14.43 19.92 -7.21
C LEU A 125 -15.87 20.45 -7.00
N PRO A 126 -16.02 21.68 -6.48
CA PRO A 126 -17.30 22.37 -6.48
C PRO A 126 -17.94 22.42 -7.88
N PHE A 127 -19.27 22.29 -7.94
CA PHE A 127 -20.03 22.09 -9.19
C PHE A 127 -19.61 23.02 -10.33
N LYS A 128 -19.44 24.32 -10.04
CA LYS A 128 -19.01 25.32 -11.04
C LYS A 128 -17.65 25.02 -11.67
N TYR A 129 -16.66 24.61 -10.86
CA TYR A 129 -15.30 24.32 -11.34
C TYR A 129 -15.24 22.96 -12.03
N LYS A 130 -15.95 21.97 -11.46
CA LYS A 130 -16.13 20.64 -12.08
C LYS A 130 -16.73 20.77 -13.49
N LYS A 131 -17.83 21.52 -13.62
CA LYS A 131 -18.50 21.77 -14.90
C LYS A 131 -17.55 22.43 -15.90
N LEU A 132 -16.78 23.45 -15.47
CA LEU A 132 -15.83 24.16 -16.34
C LEU A 132 -14.72 23.23 -16.84
N ILE A 133 -14.09 22.44 -15.95
CA ILE A 133 -13.01 21.52 -16.32
C ILE A 133 -13.52 20.42 -17.26
N LYS A 134 -14.69 19.82 -16.96
CA LYS A 134 -15.31 18.82 -17.84
C LYS A 134 -15.59 19.37 -19.23
N MET A 135 -16.18 20.56 -19.32
CA MET A 135 -16.50 21.18 -20.62
C MET A 135 -15.24 21.56 -21.41
N LYS A 136 -14.24 22.15 -20.74
CA LYS A 136 -13.00 22.59 -21.38
C LYS A 136 -12.14 21.43 -21.90
N TYR A 137 -11.88 20.43 -21.07
CA TYR A 137 -10.88 19.39 -21.38
C TYR A 137 -11.48 18.10 -21.95
N PHE A 138 -12.65 17.67 -21.47
CA PHE A 138 -13.26 16.42 -21.92
C PHE A 138 -14.21 16.62 -23.10
N LYS A 139 -14.92 17.75 -23.14
CA LYS A 139 -15.81 18.11 -24.25
C LYS A 139 -15.20 19.10 -25.25
N LYS A 140 -13.96 19.55 -25.02
CA LYS A 140 -13.18 20.43 -25.91
C LYS A 140 -13.85 21.77 -26.26
N TYR A 141 -14.64 22.35 -25.35
CA TYR A 141 -15.26 23.66 -25.55
C TYR A 141 -14.20 24.76 -25.60
N LYS A 142 -14.40 25.73 -26.51
CA LYS A 142 -13.57 26.94 -26.61
C LYS A 142 -13.94 27.94 -25.51
N THR A 143 -13.02 28.84 -25.17
CA THR A 143 -13.25 29.84 -24.10
C THR A 143 -14.46 30.73 -24.38
N LYS A 144 -14.74 31.06 -25.65
CA LYS A 144 -15.94 31.82 -26.05
C LYS A 144 -17.24 31.07 -25.71
N GLU A 145 -17.31 29.79 -26.07
CA GLU A 145 -18.46 28.91 -25.78
C GLU A 145 -18.63 28.71 -24.26
N LEU A 146 -17.52 28.66 -23.51
CA LEU A 146 -17.58 28.60 -22.04
C LEU A 146 -18.13 29.90 -21.44
N MET A 147 -17.76 31.07 -21.96
CA MET A 147 -18.31 32.35 -21.51
C MET A 147 -19.82 32.42 -21.73
N GLU A 148 -20.29 31.95 -22.88
CA GLU A 148 -21.72 31.87 -23.21
C GLU A 148 -22.46 30.91 -22.28
N VAL A 149 -21.96 29.69 -22.09
CA VAL A 149 -22.61 28.68 -21.24
C VAL A 149 -22.66 29.09 -19.76
N PHE A 150 -21.64 29.79 -19.28
CA PHE A 150 -21.60 30.25 -17.89
C PHE A 150 -22.20 31.65 -17.71
N GLY A 151 -22.47 32.39 -18.80
CA GLY A 151 -22.99 33.75 -18.75
C GLY A 151 -22.03 34.75 -18.07
N VAL A 152 -20.72 34.55 -18.21
CA VAL A 152 -19.70 35.38 -17.52
C VAL A 152 -18.57 35.83 -18.44
N SER A 153 -17.85 36.88 -18.02
CA SER A 153 -16.73 37.45 -18.77
C SER A 153 -15.54 36.49 -18.92
N HIS A 154 -14.71 36.75 -19.93
CA HIS A 154 -13.47 36.01 -20.19
C HIS A 154 -12.54 35.99 -18.96
N THR A 155 -12.42 37.12 -18.27
CA THR A 155 -11.62 37.25 -17.03
C THR A 155 -12.14 36.36 -15.92
N THR A 156 -13.47 36.26 -15.77
CA THR A 156 -14.11 35.39 -14.78
C THR A 156 -13.88 33.92 -15.09
N ILE A 157 -13.99 33.49 -16.36
CA ILE A 157 -13.66 32.12 -16.78
C ILE A 157 -12.21 31.78 -16.48
N ASN A 158 -11.27 32.69 -16.78
CA ASN A 158 -9.85 32.47 -16.48
C ASN A 158 -9.59 32.35 -14.97
N ASN A 159 -10.25 33.18 -14.16
CA ASN A 159 -10.16 33.09 -12.71
C ASN A 159 -10.71 31.77 -12.18
N TYR A 160 -11.86 31.31 -12.69
CA TYR A 160 -12.44 30.02 -12.33
C TYR A 160 -11.56 28.86 -12.74
N HIS A 161 -10.98 28.92 -13.94
CA HIS A 161 -10.05 27.91 -14.44
C HIS A 161 -8.80 27.81 -13.56
N ARG A 162 -8.16 28.95 -13.24
CA ARG A 162 -6.99 28.98 -12.35
C ARG A 162 -7.32 28.39 -10.98
N LYS A 163 -8.45 28.80 -10.39
CA LYS A 163 -8.88 28.31 -9.07
C LYS A 163 -9.22 26.83 -9.09
N ALA A 164 -9.81 26.32 -10.18
CA ALA A 164 -10.05 24.89 -10.37
C ALA A 164 -8.74 24.10 -10.42
N LEU A 165 -7.73 24.59 -11.14
CA LEU A 165 -6.41 23.95 -11.22
C LEU A 165 -5.67 23.97 -9.88
N GLU A 166 -5.76 25.06 -9.11
CA GLU A 166 -5.20 25.13 -7.75
C GLU A 166 -5.82 24.09 -6.81
N LEU A 167 -7.15 23.92 -6.87
CA LEU A 167 -7.88 22.91 -6.10
C LEU A 167 -7.49 21.49 -6.52
N LEU A 168 -7.41 21.21 -7.82
CA LEU A 168 -6.97 19.92 -8.34
C LEU A 168 -5.53 19.60 -7.91
N LYS A 169 -4.63 20.57 -8.02
CA LYS A 169 -3.24 20.41 -7.59
C LYS A 169 -3.15 20.10 -6.09
N LYS A 170 -3.99 20.73 -5.27
CA LYS A 170 -4.05 20.45 -3.83
C LYS A 170 -4.53 19.03 -3.54
N GLU A 171 -5.58 18.56 -4.21
CA GLU A 171 -6.12 17.21 -4.05
C GLU A 171 -5.20 16.11 -4.58
N LEU A 172 -4.45 16.37 -5.67
CA LEU A 172 -3.52 15.40 -6.25
C LEU A 172 -2.18 15.33 -5.51
N LEU A 173 -1.83 16.34 -4.71
CA LEU A 173 -0.60 16.37 -3.93
C LEU A 173 -0.79 16.12 -2.42
N SER A 174 -2.05 15.99 -1.97
CA SER A 174 -2.43 15.61 -0.60
C SER A 174 -2.48 14.10 -0.44
#